data_AF-A0A8B9TSQ8-F1
#
_entry.id   AF-A0A8B9TSQ8-F1
#
_cell.length_a   1.000
_cell.length_b   1.000
_cell.length_c   1.000
_cell.angle_alpha   90.00
_cell.angle_beta   90.00
_cell.angle_gamma   90.00
#
_symmetry.space_group_name_H-M   'P 1'
#
loop_
_entity.id
_entity.type
_entity.pdbx_description
1 polymer ?
#
loop_
_entity_poly.entity_id
_entity_poly.type
_entity_poly.pdbx_seq_one_letter_code
_entity_poly.pdbx_strand_id
1 'polypeptide(L)'
;MVVEKAAASPPVPVGERRPQKQEPLGRTKKIRQQVTDGFTVKALMKNSVVRGPPIAGAFKERPTKPTAFRKFYERGDFPIALEHDTKGNKIAWKVEIEKLDYHYYLPLFFDGLCEMTFPCEFFARQGIHDMLEHGGNKILPVIPQLIIPIKNALSLRNRQVLCVTLKVLQHLVVSADMVGEALVPYYRQILPVLNIFKNMNVNSGDGIDYSQQKRENIGDLIQETLEAFERCGGETAYINIKYMIPTYQSCILN
;
A
#
# COMPACT_ATOMS: atom_id res chain seq x y z
N MET A 1 -33.78 -10.65 59.52
CA MET A 1 -34.92 -10.25 58.65
C MET A 1 -34.30 -9.95 57.29
N VAL A 2 -34.50 -10.66 56.19
CA VAL A 2 -35.55 -11.56 55.73
C VAL A 2 -34.89 -12.73 54.99
N VAL A 3 -35.46 -13.92 55.16
CA VAL A 3 -35.16 -15.16 54.43
C VAL A 3 -36.08 -15.18 53.22
N GLU A 4 -35.58 -15.47 52.02
CA GLU A 4 -36.44 -15.93 50.93
C GLU A 4 -35.87 -17.19 50.27
N LYS A 5 -36.68 -18.25 50.37
CA LYS A 5 -36.43 -19.64 49.98
C LYS A 5 -36.95 -19.87 48.56
N ALA A 6 -36.29 -20.81 47.89
CA ALA A 6 -36.71 -21.44 46.65
C ALA A 6 -38.17 -21.96 46.69
N ALA A 7 -38.88 -21.79 45.59
CA ALA A 7 -40.19 -22.39 45.33
C ALA A 7 -40.05 -23.54 44.32
N ALA A 8 -40.82 -24.60 44.55
CA ALA A 8 -40.84 -25.83 43.77
C ALA A 8 -42.28 -26.27 43.43
N SER A 9 -42.39 -27.09 42.38
CA SER A 9 -43.46 -28.08 42.02
C SER A 9 -44.57 -27.56 41.08
N PRO A 10 -45.24 -28.42 40.25
CA PRO A 10 -45.42 -29.89 40.37
C PRO A 10 -45.22 -30.74 39.08
N PRO A 11 -45.33 -32.09 39.15
CA PRO A 11 -44.98 -33.03 38.08
C PRO A 11 -46.19 -33.48 37.23
N VAL A 12 -45.93 -33.99 36.01
CA VAL A 12 -46.94 -34.52 35.06
C VAL A 12 -46.41 -35.84 34.44
N PRO A 13 -47.26 -36.84 34.14
CA PRO A 13 -46.96 -38.25 34.41
C PRO A 13 -46.46 -39.09 33.23
N VAL A 14 -46.00 -40.29 33.58
CA VAL A 14 -45.57 -41.39 32.70
C VAL A 14 -46.79 -42.18 32.18
N GLY A 15 -46.85 -42.43 30.87
CA GLY A 15 -47.54 -43.59 30.31
C GLY A 15 -48.21 -43.37 28.95
N GLU A 16 -47.61 -43.84 27.86
CA GLU A 16 -48.20 -44.81 26.91
C GLU A 16 -47.22 -45.12 25.74
N ARG A 17 -46.92 -46.41 25.56
CA ARG A 17 -46.13 -46.96 24.44
C ARG A 17 -47.04 -47.28 23.26
N ARG A 18 -46.72 -46.81 22.04
CA ARG A 18 -47.10 -47.43 20.74
C ARG A 18 -46.00 -47.16 19.68
N PRO A 19 -45.89 -48.01 18.63
CA PRO A 19 -44.66 -48.75 18.32
C PRO A 19 -43.66 -48.04 17.40
N GLN A 20 -42.38 -48.40 17.54
CA GLN A 20 -41.31 -48.11 16.60
C GLN A 20 -41.68 -48.58 15.18
N LYS A 21 -42.01 -47.63 14.30
CA LYS A 21 -41.89 -47.83 12.86
C LYS A 21 -40.39 -47.81 12.54
N GLN A 22 -39.83 -48.96 12.19
CA GLN A 22 -38.54 -49.03 11.51
C GLN A 22 -38.69 -48.31 10.17
N GLU A 23 -38.20 -47.09 10.08
CA GLU A 23 -37.86 -46.48 8.80
C GLU A 23 -36.57 -47.14 8.29
N PRO A 24 -36.50 -47.55 7.01
CA PRO A 24 -35.32 -48.20 6.49
C PRO A 24 -34.13 -47.23 6.58
N LEU A 25 -32.99 -47.72 7.08
CA LEU A 25 -31.69 -47.06 6.97
C LEU A 25 -31.39 -46.81 5.48
N GLY A 26 -31.85 -45.67 4.97
CA GLY A 26 -31.40 -45.12 3.72
C GLY A 26 -29.93 -44.81 3.87
N ARG A 27 -29.06 -45.73 3.40
CA ARG A 27 -27.66 -45.43 3.15
C ARG A 27 -27.62 -44.23 2.21
N THR A 28 -27.49 -43.02 2.76
CA THR A 28 -27.08 -41.84 2.01
C THR A 28 -25.66 -42.13 1.55
N LYS A 29 -25.51 -42.72 0.36
CA LYS A 29 -24.23 -42.77 -0.33
C LYS A 29 -23.79 -41.31 -0.46
N LYS A 30 -22.88 -40.84 0.39
CA LYS A 30 -22.18 -39.57 0.18
C LYS A 30 -21.52 -39.68 -1.17
N ILE A 31 -22.13 -39.06 -2.19
CA ILE A 31 -21.58 -39.03 -3.53
C ILE A 31 -20.27 -38.27 -3.42
N ARG A 32 -19.13 -38.97 -3.59
CA ARG A 32 -17.81 -38.35 -3.57
C ARG A 32 -17.75 -37.38 -4.74
N GLN A 33 -17.78 -36.09 -4.42
CA GLN A 33 -17.59 -35.04 -5.41
C GLN A 33 -16.18 -35.12 -5.96
N GLN A 34 -16.06 -35.26 -7.27
CA GLN A 34 -14.78 -35.35 -7.96
C GLN A 34 -14.27 -33.94 -8.23
N VAL A 35 -13.11 -33.60 -7.69
CA VAL A 35 -12.50 -32.30 -7.95
C VAL A 35 -11.80 -32.34 -9.31
N THR A 36 -12.13 -31.40 -10.20
CA THR A 36 -11.62 -31.36 -11.59
C THR A 36 -11.08 -29.98 -11.93
N ASP A 37 -10.13 -29.93 -12.85
CA ASP A 37 -9.67 -28.66 -13.42
C ASP A 37 -10.72 -28.07 -14.37
N GLY A 38 -10.73 -26.73 -14.47
CA GLY A 38 -11.61 -26.00 -15.37
C GLY A 38 -11.38 -26.36 -16.83
N PHE A 39 -12.39 -26.11 -17.67
CA PHE A 39 -12.32 -26.35 -19.13
C PHE A 39 -12.03 -27.80 -19.54
N THR A 40 -12.39 -28.78 -18.69
CA THR A 40 -12.26 -30.21 -19.01
C THR A 40 -13.62 -30.89 -19.16
N VAL A 41 -13.72 -31.98 -19.93
CA VAL A 41 -14.95 -32.77 -20.06
C VAL A 41 -15.43 -33.30 -18.70
N LYS A 42 -14.50 -33.57 -17.79
CA LYS A 42 -14.80 -34.01 -16.41
C LYS A 42 -15.46 -32.92 -15.57
N ALA A 43 -15.23 -31.64 -15.87
CA ALA A 43 -15.89 -30.51 -15.21
C ALA A 43 -17.38 -30.38 -15.56
N LEU A 44 -17.82 -31.01 -16.67
CA LEU A 44 -19.23 -31.03 -17.12
C LEU A 44 -20.00 -32.25 -16.56
N MET A 45 -19.34 -33.13 -15.80
CA MET A 45 -19.95 -34.35 -15.29
C MET A 45 -20.80 -34.08 -14.05
N LYS A 46 -21.88 -34.85 -13.87
CA LYS A 46 -22.63 -34.82 -12.62
C LYS A 46 -21.71 -35.27 -11.48
N ASN A 47 -21.68 -34.49 -10.40
CA ASN A 47 -20.83 -34.69 -9.21
C ASN A 47 -19.36 -34.28 -9.35
N SER A 48 -19.00 -33.44 -10.34
CA SER A 48 -17.70 -32.77 -10.34
C SER A 48 -17.77 -31.38 -9.71
N VAL A 49 -16.74 -31.01 -8.94
CA VAL A 49 -16.53 -29.64 -8.44
C VAL A 49 -15.29 -29.09 -9.12
N VAL A 50 -15.45 -28.00 -9.86
CA VAL A 50 -14.36 -27.35 -10.58
C VAL A 50 -13.51 -26.55 -9.61
N ARG A 51 -12.19 -26.75 -9.64
CA ARG A 51 -11.27 -25.87 -8.89
C ARG A 51 -11.34 -24.46 -9.49
N GLY A 52 -11.55 -23.47 -8.63
CA GLY A 52 -11.40 -22.07 -9.01
C GLY A 52 -9.97 -21.79 -9.50
N PRO A 53 -9.78 -20.72 -10.30
CA PRO A 53 -8.45 -20.30 -10.72
C PRO A 53 -7.56 -20.00 -9.50
N PRO A 54 -6.22 -20.15 -9.62
CA PRO A 54 -5.32 -19.83 -8.54
C PRO A 54 -5.42 -18.35 -8.16
N ILE A 55 -5.23 -18.05 -6.87
CA ILE A 55 -5.27 -16.68 -6.36
C ILE A 55 -4.08 -15.91 -6.98
N ALA A 56 -4.37 -14.91 -7.81
CA ALA A 56 -3.36 -14.11 -8.51
C ALA A 56 -2.44 -13.30 -7.57
N GLY A 57 -2.84 -13.08 -6.31
CA GLY A 57 -2.03 -12.40 -5.30
C GLY A 57 -1.73 -10.93 -5.65
N ALA A 58 -2.60 -10.28 -6.42
CA ALA A 58 -2.39 -8.91 -6.90
C ALA A 58 -2.24 -7.87 -5.77
N PHE A 59 -2.86 -8.11 -4.62
CA PHE A 59 -2.80 -7.23 -3.45
C PHE A 59 -1.86 -7.73 -2.34
N LYS A 60 -1.24 -8.91 -2.52
CA LYS A 60 -0.38 -9.48 -1.49
C LYS A 60 0.91 -8.67 -1.38
N GLU A 61 1.25 -8.26 -0.16
CA GLU A 61 2.51 -7.61 0.15
C GLU A 61 3.70 -8.49 -0.26
N ARG A 62 4.76 -7.85 -0.74
CA ARG A 62 5.98 -8.51 -1.19
C ARG A 62 7.10 -8.26 -0.19
N PRO A 63 7.98 -9.25 0.04
CA PRO A 63 9.09 -9.09 0.96
C PRO A 63 10.05 -8.00 0.46
N THR A 64 10.60 -7.24 1.40
CA THR A 64 11.63 -6.25 1.13
C THR A 64 12.94 -6.93 0.80
N LYS A 65 13.65 -6.40 -0.20
CA LYS A 65 15.04 -6.79 -0.47
C LYS A 65 15.95 -5.98 0.47
N PRO A 66 17.15 -6.49 0.81
CA PRO A 66 18.13 -5.70 1.54
C PRO A 66 18.46 -4.41 0.76
N THR A 67 18.27 -3.26 1.40
CA THR A 67 18.54 -1.96 0.78
C THR A 67 20.02 -1.62 0.89
N ALA A 68 20.52 -0.83 -0.06
CA ALA A 68 21.81 -0.16 0.06
C ALA A 68 21.77 0.83 1.23
N PHE A 69 20.65 1.53 1.42
CA PHE A 69 20.45 2.46 2.53
C PHE A 69 20.82 1.85 3.88
N ARG A 70 20.27 0.67 4.21
CA ARG A 70 20.53 0.02 5.50
C ARG A 70 22.00 -0.33 5.71
N LYS A 71 22.66 -0.83 4.68
CA LYS A 71 24.10 -1.15 4.75
C LYS A 71 24.95 0.09 5.00
N PHE A 72 24.62 1.20 4.35
CA PHE A 72 25.32 2.47 4.54
C PHE A 72 25.06 3.07 5.92
N TYR A 73 23.84 2.91 6.44
CA TYR A 73 23.48 3.33 7.79
C TYR A 73 24.26 2.54 8.85
N GLU A 74 24.30 1.22 8.73
CA GLU A 74 25.04 0.34 9.66
C GLU A 74 26.56 0.58 9.61
N ARG A 75 27.11 1.04 8.48
CA ARG A 75 28.52 1.45 8.35
C ARG A 75 28.83 2.81 8.96
N GLY A 76 27.83 3.67 9.14
CA GLY A 76 28.02 5.04 9.62
C GLY A 76 28.52 6.01 8.54
N ASP A 77 28.40 5.65 7.26
CA ASP A 77 28.89 6.45 6.12
C ASP A 77 27.99 7.64 5.79
N PHE A 78 26.80 7.75 6.41
CA PHE A 78 25.90 8.86 6.14
C PHE A 78 26.36 10.16 6.83
N PRO A 79 26.22 11.31 6.13
CA PRO A 79 26.45 12.64 6.70
C PRO A 79 25.28 13.11 7.58
N ILE A 80 24.62 12.20 8.31
CA ILE A 80 23.48 12.50 9.19
C ILE A 80 23.75 11.99 10.61
N ALA A 81 23.20 12.69 11.60
CA ALA A 81 23.20 12.31 13.00
C ALA A 81 21.81 12.52 13.59
N LEU A 82 21.47 11.75 14.64
CA LEU A 82 20.22 11.97 15.36
C LEU A 82 20.40 13.17 16.31
N GLU A 83 19.56 14.19 16.16
CA GLU A 83 19.48 15.30 17.11
C GLU A 83 18.17 15.19 17.89
N HIS A 84 18.28 15.09 19.21
CA HIS A 84 17.13 15.15 20.11
C HIS A 84 16.91 16.60 20.51
N ASP A 85 15.92 17.24 19.89
CA ASP A 85 15.43 18.55 20.35
C ASP A 85 14.26 18.32 21.32
N THR A 86 14.11 19.24 22.28
CA THR A 86 12.97 19.29 23.22
C THR A 86 11.60 19.35 22.53
N LYS A 87 11.56 19.77 21.26
CA LYS A 87 10.35 19.86 20.41
C LYS A 87 10.12 18.61 19.53
N GLY A 88 11.05 17.66 19.47
CA GLY A 88 10.95 16.45 18.67
C GLY A 88 12.28 15.98 18.10
N ASN A 89 12.24 14.83 17.42
CA ASN A 89 13.42 14.28 16.75
C ASN A 89 13.68 15.02 15.44
N LYS A 90 14.92 15.49 15.24
CA LYS A 90 15.40 16.02 13.97
C LYS A 90 16.66 15.29 13.54
N ILE A 91 16.98 15.38 12.24
CA ILE A 91 18.29 14.94 11.76
C ILE A 91 19.21 16.16 11.68
N ALA A 92 20.41 16.01 12.22
CA ALA A 92 21.47 17.00 12.05
C ALA A 92 22.38 16.54 10.92
N TRP A 93 22.56 17.40 9.92
CA TRP A 93 23.47 17.14 8.81
C TRP A 93 24.91 17.49 9.23
N LYS A 94 25.82 16.53 9.10
CA LYS A 94 27.26 16.73 9.36
C LYS A 94 27.93 17.58 8.28
N VAL A 95 27.33 17.60 7.09
CA VAL A 95 27.79 18.35 5.91
C VAL A 95 26.59 19.13 5.37
N GLU A 96 26.81 20.39 5.00
CA GLU A 96 25.79 21.22 4.36
C GLU A 96 25.17 20.52 3.14
N ILE A 97 23.85 20.53 3.05
CA ILE A 97 23.08 19.80 2.02
C ILE A 97 23.47 20.30 0.62
N GLU A 98 23.73 21.59 0.49
CA GLU A 98 24.13 22.26 -0.74
C GLU A 98 25.49 21.81 -1.24
N LYS A 99 26.35 21.20 -0.40
CA LYS A 99 27.67 20.68 -0.79
C LYS A 99 27.66 19.20 -1.13
N LEU A 100 26.54 18.50 -0.92
CA LEU A 100 26.42 17.07 -1.21
C LEU A 100 26.33 16.80 -2.71
N ASP A 101 26.84 15.63 -3.10
CA ASP A 101 26.64 15.07 -4.44
C ASP A 101 25.29 14.35 -4.53
N TYR A 102 24.35 14.98 -5.22
CA TYR A 102 23.00 14.47 -5.38
C TYR A 102 22.94 13.20 -6.24
N HIS A 103 23.88 12.98 -7.16
CA HIS A 103 23.90 11.76 -7.97
C HIS A 103 24.19 10.52 -7.11
N TYR A 104 24.91 10.70 -6.01
CA TYR A 104 25.26 9.62 -5.10
C TYR A 104 24.26 9.49 -3.95
N TYR A 105 24.00 10.58 -3.23
CA TYR A 105 23.22 10.52 -1.99
C TYR A 105 21.72 10.41 -2.24
N LEU A 106 21.15 11.14 -3.20
CA LEU A 106 19.69 11.19 -3.36
C LEU A 106 19.10 9.82 -3.76
N PRO A 107 19.64 9.08 -4.75
CA PRO A 107 19.16 7.72 -5.05
C PRO A 107 19.31 6.76 -3.87
N LEU A 108 20.36 6.93 -3.06
CA LEU A 108 20.64 6.11 -1.90
C LEU A 108 19.63 6.35 -0.77
N PHE A 109 19.22 7.59 -0.54
CA PHE A 109 18.11 7.92 0.35
C PHE A 109 16.77 7.40 -0.18
N PHE A 110 16.50 7.52 -1.49
CA PHE A 110 15.28 6.98 -2.11
C PHE A 110 15.20 5.45 -2.05
N ASP A 111 16.32 4.72 -2.05
CA ASP A 111 16.33 3.27 -1.81
C ASP A 111 15.83 2.92 -0.39
N GLY A 112 16.04 3.83 0.56
CA GLY A 112 15.52 3.78 1.92
C GLY A 112 14.00 3.90 2.03
N LEU A 113 13.26 4.24 0.96
CA LEU A 113 11.79 4.23 0.96
C LEU A 113 11.20 2.84 1.25
N CYS A 114 11.98 1.78 0.98
CA CYS A 114 11.59 0.40 1.27
C CYS A 114 11.74 0.04 2.76
N GLU A 115 12.42 0.86 3.57
CA GLU A 115 12.63 0.61 4.99
C GLU A 115 11.39 0.96 5.81
N MET A 116 11.01 0.04 6.70
CA MET A 116 9.89 0.21 7.64
C MET A 116 10.32 0.05 9.10
N THR A 117 11.60 -0.21 9.35
CA THR A 117 12.13 -0.43 10.70
C THR A 117 12.74 0.84 11.25
N PHE A 118 12.28 1.27 12.42
CA PHE A 118 12.94 2.32 13.19
C PHE A 118 14.35 1.85 13.62
N PRO A 119 15.41 2.69 13.52
CA PRO A 119 15.41 4.11 13.14
C PRO A 119 15.59 4.40 11.64
N CYS A 120 15.88 3.38 10.82
CA CYS A 120 16.22 3.56 9.41
C CYS A 120 15.14 4.31 8.61
N GLU A 121 13.86 3.95 8.82
CA GLU A 121 12.76 4.62 8.12
C GLU A 121 12.68 6.13 8.40
N PHE A 122 13.04 6.57 9.61
CA PHE A 122 12.99 7.97 10.01
C PHE A 122 14.09 8.77 9.30
N PHE A 123 15.31 8.25 9.31
CA PHE A 123 16.44 8.86 8.60
C PHE A 123 16.23 8.91 7.09
N ALA A 124 15.68 7.85 6.49
CA ALA A 124 15.38 7.84 5.07
C ALA A 124 14.36 8.92 4.71
N ARG A 125 13.22 8.99 5.42
CA ARG A 125 12.15 9.95 5.13
C ARG A 125 12.60 11.39 5.35
N GLN A 126 13.24 11.68 6.48
CA GLN A 126 13.69 13.03 6.78
C GLN A 126 14.83 13.46 5.85
N GLY A 127 15.75 12.54 5.53
CA GLY A 127 16.84 12.81 4.60
C GLY A 127 16.33 13.15 3.20
N ILE A 128 15.35 12.40 2.68
CA ILE A 128 14.70 12.73 1.39
C ILE A 128 14.06 14.11 1.46
N HIS A 129 13.26 14.38 2.50
CA HIS A 129 12.57 15.66 2.64
C HIS A 129 13.55 16.84 2.64
N ASP A 130 14.60 16.80 3.46
CA ASP A 130 15.57 17.90 3.56
C ASP A 130 16.35 18.08 2.25
N MET A 131 16.72 16.99 1.58
CA MET A 131 17.42 17.04 0.29
C MET A 131 16.54 17.57 -0.85
N LEU A 132 15.23 17.27 -0.86
CA LEU A 132 14.31 17.82 -1.85
C LEU A 132 14.04 19.30 -1.59
N GLU A 133 13.92 19.71 -0.32
CA GLU A 133 13.66 21.10 0.05
C GLU A 133 14.84 22.04 -0.29
N HIS A 134 16.08 21.58 -0.07
CA HIS A 134 17.29 22.40 -0.27
C HIS A 134 18.08 22.04 -1.54
N GLY A 135 17.58 21.11 -2.36
CA GLY A 135 18.32 20.61 -3.52
C GLY A 135 18.26 21.50 -4.76
N GLY A 136 17.16 22.23 -4.95
CA GLY A 136 16.95 23.11 -6.09
C GLY A 136 17.30 22.45 -7.44
N ASN A 137 18.15 23.11 -8.22
CA ASN A 137 18.54 22.66 -9.57
C ASN A 137 19.36 21.36 -9.62
N LYS A 138 19.82 20.82 -8.48
CA LYS A 138 20.56 19.55 -8.41
C LYS A 138 19.66 18.32 -8.51
N ILE A 139 18.36 18.49 -8.34
CA ILE A 139 17.38 17.38 -8.33
C ILE A 139 17.11 16.91 -9.77
N LEU A 140 16.92 17.85 -10.70
CA LEU A 140 16.54 17.57 -12.09
C LEU A 140 17.49 16.57 -12.80
N PRO A 141 18.82 16.70 -12.73
CA PRO A 141 19.74 15.75 -13.38
C PRO A 141 19.66 14.32 -12.82
N VAL A 142 19.16 14.14 -11.60
CA VAL A 142 19.17 12.86 -10.89
C VAL A 142 17.88 12.08 -11.08
N ILE A 143 16.82 12.68 -11.62
CA ILE A 143 15.50 12.06 -11.84
C ILE A 143 15.58 10.65 -12.45
N PRO A 144 16.38 10.38 -13.50
CA PRO A 144 16.46 9.04 -14.09
C PRO A 144 16.91 7.96 -13.08
N GLN A 145 17.75 8.33 -12.11
CA GLN A 145 18.28 7.41 -11.09
C GLN A 145 17.26 7.12 -9.98
N LEU A 146 16.29 8.01 -9.75
CA LEU A 146 15.26 7.84 -8.72
C LEU A 146 14.14 6.87 -9.14
N ILE A 147 13.95 6.65 -10.44
CA ILE A 147 12.84 5.85 -11.00
C ILE A 147 12.85 4.42 -10.48
N ILE A 148 14.02 3.79 -10.39
CA ILE A 148 14.15 2.39 -9.94
C ILE A 148 13.83 2.26 -8.44
N PRO A 149 14.43 3.04 -7.53
CA PRO A 149 14.05 3.06 -6.12
C PRO A 149 12.55 3.30 -5.89
N ILE A 150 11.96 4.30 -6.56
CA ILE A 150 10.52 4.61 -6.46
C ILE A 150 9.68 3.40 -6.88
N LYS A 151 9.99 2.82 -8.05
CA LYS A 151 9.30 1.64 -8.56
C LYS A 151 9.40 0.46 -7.59
N ASN A 152 10.57 0.23 -7.00
CA ASN A 152 10.80 -0.83 -6.03
C ASN A 152 9.94 -0.64 -4.78
N ALA A 153 9.91 0.57 -4.22
CA ALA A 153 9.11 0.91 -3.04
C ALA A 153 7.61 0.70 -3.30
N LEU A 154 7.08 1.22 -4.41
CA LEU A 154 5.67 1.02 -4.78
C LEU A 154 5.36 -0.47 -5.01
N SER A 155 6.28 -1.21 -5.62
CA SER A 155 6.10 -2.63 -5.95
C SER A 155 6.01 -3.55 -4.72
N LEU A 156 6.37 -3.08 -3.53
CA LEU A 156 6.20 -3.82 -2.27
C LEU A 156 4.74 -4.05 -1.89
N ARG A 157 3.83 -3.20 -2.39
CA ARG A 157 2.39 -3.28 -2.11
C ARG A 157 2.03 -3.13 -0.63
N ASN A 158 2.95 -2.60 0.17
CA ASN A 158 2.70 -2.27 1.57
C ASN A 158 2.07 -0.88 1.68
N ARG A 159 0.96 -0.77 2.41
CA ARG A 159 0.18 0.48 2.53
C ARG A 159 0.99 1.65 3.08
N GLN A 160 1.81 1.42 4.11
CA GLN A 160 2.60 2.49 4.73
C GLN A 160 3.66 3.03 3.76
N VAL A 161 4.39 2.13 3.10
CA VAL A 161 5.39 2.50 2.08
C VAL A 161 4.75 3.22 0.90
N LEU A 162 3.58 2.76 0.43
CA LEU A 162 2.83 3.44 -0.63
C LEU A 162 2.50 4.89 -0.24
N CYS A 163 1.92 5.11 0.94
CA CYS A 163 1.55 6.46 1.38
C CYS A 163 2.78 7.37 1.52
N VAL A 164 3.88 6.87 2.08
CA VAL A 164 5.12 7.64 2.21
C VAL A 164 5.70 7.98 0.84
N THR A 165 5.75 7.00 -0.06
CA THR A 165 6.30 7.19 -1.41
C THR A 165 5.47 8.20 -2.21
N LEU A 166 4.14 8.16 -2.10
CA LEU A 166 3.25 9.12 -2.75
C LEU A 166 3.47 10.55 -2.22
N LYS A 167 3.60 10.74 -0.90
CA LYS A 167 3.94 12.05 -0.30
C LYS A 167 5.30 12.57 -0.78
N VAL A 168 6.30 11.68 -0.86
CA VAL A 168 7.62 12.01 -1.42
C VAL A 168 7.54 12.39 -2.90
N LEU A 169 6.71 11.70 -3.69
CA LEU A 169 6.47 12.04 -5.10
C LEU A 169 5.81 13.40 -5.27
N GLN A 170 4.84 13.75 -4.41
CA GLN A 170 4.23 15.08 -4.38
C GLN A 170 5.28 16.16 -4.08
N HIS A 171 6.16 15.94 -3.10
CA HIS A 171 7.26 16.86 -2.79
C HIS A 171 8.26 16.96 -3.93
N LEU A 172 8.61 15.83 -4.57
CA LEU A 172 9.54 15.79 -5.69
C LEU A 172 9.09 16.67 -6.85
N VAL A 173 7.82 16.60 -7.28
CA VAL A 173 7.37 17.37 -8.45
C VAL A 173 7.25 18.87 -8.20
N VAL A 174 7.18 19.31 -6.94
CA VAL A 174 7.18 20.74 -6.56
C VAL A 174 8.56 21.26 -6.13
N SER A 175 9.54 20.37 -5.95
CA SER A 175 10.85 20.73 -5.39
C SER A 175 11.74 21.58 -6.31
N ALA A 176 11.60 21.45 -7.63
CA ALA A 176 12.35 22.26 -8.59
C ALA A 176 11.65 22.36 -9.95
N ASP A 177 12.01 23.41 -10.70
CA ASP A 177 11.48 23.66 -12.03
C ASP A 177 11.78 22.48 -12.98
N MET A 178 10.84 22.21 -13.88
CA MET A 178 10.91 21.15 -14.89
C MET A 178 10.98 19.70 -14.36
N VAL A 179 10.99 19.47 -13.04
CA VAL A 179 11.02 18.10 -12.48
C VAL A 179 9.77 17.32 -12.86
N GLY A 180 8.59 17.96 -12.81
CA GLY A 180 7.32 17.33 -13.22
C GLY A 180 7.35 16.90 -14.69
N GLU A 181 7.79 17.77 -15.59
CA GLU A 181 7.93 17.47 -17.03
C GLU A 181 8.94 16.33 -17.28
N ALA A 182 10.07 16.35 -16.57
CA ALA A 182 11.09 15.30 -16.66
C ALA A 182 10.59 13.93 -16.16
N LEU A 183 9.53 13.89 -15.34
CA LEU A 183 8.96 12.64 -14.82
C LEU A 183 8.01 11.96 -15.82
N VAL A 184 7.42 12.70 -16.76
CA VAL A 184 6.40 12.21 -17.71
C VAL A 184 6.84 10.96 -18.48
N PRO A 185 8.07 10.85 -19.03
CA PRO A 185 8.52 9.65 -19.75
C PRO A 185 8.52 8.39 -18.87
N TYR A 186 8.59 8.55 -17.55
CA TYR A 186 8.71 7.47 -16.58
C TYR A 186 7.38 7.04 -15.94
N TYR A 187 6.26 7.71 -16.26
CA TYR A 187 4.93 7.33 -15.79
C TYR A 187 4.58 5.86 -16.09
N ARG A 188 5.09 5.33 -17.22
CA ARG A 188 4.90 3.92 -17.59
C ARG A 188 5.48 2.92 -16.58
N GLN A 189 6.51 3.33 -15.83
CA GLN A 189 7.20 2.47 -14.88
C GLN A 189 6.62 2.57 -13.46
N ILE A 190 6.09 3.75 -13.10
CA ILE A 190 5.67 4.08 -11.73
C ILE A 190 4.17 3.87 -11.53
N LEU A 191 3.35 4.37 -12.46
CA LEU A 191 1.89 4.41 -12.32
C LEU A 191 1.15 3.06 -12.34
N PRO A 192 1.61 1.97 -13.01
CA PRO A 192 0.86 0.72 -13.05
C PRO A 192 0.46 0.16 -11.69
N VAL A 193 1.33 0.35 -10.68
CA VAL A 193 1.07 -0.16 -9.33
C VAL A 193 -0.08 0.62 -8.67
N LEU A 194 -0.16 1.93 -8.90
CA LEU A 194 -1.20 2.78 -8.32
C LEU A 194 -2.60 2.41 -8.81
N ASN A 195 -2.72 1.90 -10.05
CA ASN A 195 -4.01 1.46 -10.59
C ASN A 195 -4.65 0.32 -9.76
N ILE A 196 -3.83 -0.51 -9.10
CA ILE A 196 -4.32 -1.58 -8.22
C ILE A 196 -4.98 -0.98 -6.97
N PHE A 197 -4.41 0.08 -6.42
CA PHE A 197 -4.81 0.67 -5.13
C PHE A 197 -5.73 1.89 -5.27
N LYS A 198 -5.99 2.37 -6.48
CA LYS A 198 -6.74 3.61 -6.74
C LYS A 198 -8.15 3.61 -6.11
N ASN A 199 -8.83 2.47 -6.13
CA ASN A 199 -10.19 2.35 -5.59
C ASN A 199 -10.21 1.93 -4.11
N MET A 200 -9.05 1.83 -3.45
CA MET A 200 -8.96 1.47 -2.04
C MET A 200 -9.23 2.70 -1.17
N ASN A 201 -10.49 3.08 -1.09
CA ASN A 201 -10.97 4.19 -0.27
C ASN A 201 -11.71 3.66 0.97
N VAL A 202 -11.58 4.37 2.10
CA VAL A 202 -12.33 4.08 3.32
C VAL A 202 -13.73 4.69 3.16
N ASN A 203 -14.75 3.85 3.07
CA ASN A 203 -16.14 4.33 3.06
C ASN A 203 -16.70 4.36 4.49
N SER A 204 -16.72 5.54 5.09
CA SER A 204 -17.24 5.75 6.44
C SER A 204 -18.76 5.96 6.51
N GLY A 205 -19.47 5.93 5.37
CA GLY A 205 -20.91 6.18 5.32
C GLY A 205 -21.27 7.56 5.87
N ASP A 206 -22.17 7.59 6.86
CA ASP A 206 -22.57 8.81 7.59
C ASP A 206 -21.60 9.17 8.74
N GLY A 207 -20.56 8.36 8.95
CA GLY A 207 -19.52 8.60 9.94
C GLY A 207 -18.43 9.55 9.45
N ILE A 208 -17.94 10.43 10.32
CA ILE A 208 -16.83 11.33 10.04
C ILE A 208 -15.50 10.57 10.15
N ASP A 209 -14.68 10.61 9.10
CA ASP A 209 -13.31 10.07 9.16
C ASP A 209 -12.38 11.05 9.88
N TYR A 210 -11.99 10.72 11.12
CA TYR A 210 -11.04 11.51 11.91
C TYR A 210 -9.57 11.28 11.51
N SER A 211 -9.27 10.31 10.63
CA SER A 211 -7.90 9.96 10.23
C SER A 211 -7.35 10.85 9.09
N GLN A 212 -8.16 11.81 8.60
CA GLN A 212 -7.78 12.75 7.54
C GLN A 212 -6.48 13.50 7.83
N GLN A 213 -6.25 13.92 9.08
CA GLN A 213 -5.03 14.63 9.46
C GLN A 213 -3.75 13.81 9.22
N LYS A 214 -3.84 12.47 9.32
CA LYS A 214 -2.69 11.57 9.10
C LYS A 214 -2.44 11.26 7.62
N ARG A 215 -3.41 11.58 6.74
CA ARG A 215 -3.38 11.28 5.29
C ARG A 215 -2.98 9.82 5.03
N GLU A 216 -3.73 8.89 5.62
CA GLU A 216 -3.52 7.44 5.50
C GLU A 216 -4.37 6.77 4.42
N ASN A 217 -5.34 7.49 3.87
CA ASN A 217 -6.20 7.00 2.80
C ASN A 217 -5.42 6.96 1.49
N ILE A 218 -5.18 5.75 0.97
CA ILE A 218 -4.38 5.56 -0.24
C ILE A 218 -5.11 6.11 -1.47
N GLY A 219 -6.43 5.89 -1.57
CA GLY A 219 -7.21 6.30 -2.74
C GLY A 219 -7.14 7.81 -2.97
N ASP A 220 -7.40 8.58 -1.92
CA ASP A 220 -7.35 10.05 -1.97
C ASP A 220 -5.93 10.55 -2.25
N LEU A 221 -4.93 9.93 -1.62
CA LEU A 221 -3.53 10.31 -1.81
C LEU A 221 -3.03 9.98 -3.23
N ILE A 222 -3.49 8.88 -3.84
CA ILE A 222 -3.21 8.58 -5.25
C ILE A 222 -3.83 9.66 -6.13
N GLN A 223 -5.10 10.00 -5.90
CA GLN A 223 -5.78 11.02 -6.70
C GLN A 223 -5.05 12.37 -6.62
N GLU A 224 -4.73 12.84 -5.41
CA GLU A 224 -3.96 14.06 -5.20
C GLU A 224 -2.58 14.03 -5.88
N THR A 225 -1.89 12.88 -5.83
CA THR A 225 -0.57 12.73 -6.47
C THR A 225 -0.68 12.80 -8.00
N LEU A 226 -1.71 12.18 -8.59
CA LEU A 226 -1.95 12.25 -10.04
C LEU A 226 -2.31 13.67 -10.48
N GLU A 227 -3.05 14.42 -9.67
CA GLU A 227 -3.34 15.83 -9.94
C GLU A 227 -2.07 16.69 -9.86
N ALA A 228 -1.20 16.46 -8.87
CA ALA A 228 0.09 17.14 -8.80
C ALA A 228 0.95 16.85 -10.03
N PHE A 229 0.94 15.60 -10.50
CA PHE A 229 1.64 15.20 -11.73
C PHE A 229 1.07 15.84 -12.99
N GLU A 230 -0.25 16.05 -13.06
CA GLU A 230 -0.89 16.77 -14.16
C GLU A 230 -0.58 18.27 -14.12
N ARG A 231 -0.64 18.91 -12.95
CA ARG A 231 -0.36 20.35 -12.77
C ARG A 231 1.10 20.70 -13.08
N CYS A 232 2.05 19.86 -12.70
CA CYS A 232 3.48 20.13 -12.84
C CYS A 232 4.11 19.48 -14.08
N GLY A 233 3.41 18.57 -14.78
CA GLY A 233 3.97 17.76 -15.87
C GLY A 233 3.80 18.34 -17.28
N GLY A 234 3.20 19.52 -17.41
CA GLY A 234 2.96 20.17 -18.70
C GLY A 234 1.87 19.53 -19.56
N GLU A 235 1.76 19.95 -20.82
CA GLU A 235 0.63 19.64 -21.72
C GLU A 235 0.43 18.14 -21.98
N THR A 236 1.51 17.36 -22.00
CA THR A 236 1.46 15.93 -22.34
C THR A 236 1.23 15.03 -21.11
N ALA A 237 1.20 15.58 -19.90
CA ALA A 237 1.07 14.80 -18.68
C ALA A 237 -0.24 14.02 -18.62
N TYR A 238 -1.37 14.68 -18.88
CA TYR A 238 -2.69 14.07 -18.81
C TYR A 238 -2.81 12.84 -19.72
N ILE A 239 -2.38 12.94 -20.97
CA ILE A 239 -2.44 11.86 -21.95
C ILE A 239 -1.63 10.65 -21.45
N ASN A 240 -0.42 10.88 -20.95
CA ASN A 240 0.43 9.82 -20.42
C ASN A 240 -0.14 9.17 -19.14
N ILE A 241 -0.72 9.96 -18.24
CA ILE A 241 -1.41 9.45 -17.04
C ILE A 241 -2.61 8.60 -17.46
N LYS A 242 -3.44 9.09 -18.38
CA LYS A 242 -4.65 8.41 -18.88
C LYS A 242 -4.34 7.07 -19.55
N TYR A 243 -3.23 6.99 -20.29
CA TYR A 243 -2.77 5.73 -20.88
C TYR A 243 -2.44 4.67 -19.81
N MET A 244 -1.89 5.08 -18.66
CA MET A 244 -1.52 4.15 -17.59
C MET A 244 -2.65 3.87 -16.59
N ILE A 245 -3.51 4.87 -16.35
CA ILE A 245 -4.64 4.80 -15.42
C ILE A 245 -5.89 5.27 -16.17
N PRO A 246 -6.59 4.34 -16.85
CA PRO A 246 -7.76 4.68 -17.69
C PRO A 246 -8.90 5.35 -16.91
N THR A 247 -8.99 5.11 -15.60
CA THR A 247 -10.02 5.68 -14.72
C THR A 247 -9.71 7.10 -14.23
N TYR A 248 -8.55 7.69 -14.58
CA TYR A 248 -8.23 9.06 -14.21
C TYR A 248 -9.01 10.07 -15.05
N GLN A 249 -9.46 11.16 -14.43
CA GLN A 249 -10.14 12.29 -15.05
C GLN A 249 -9.31 13.55 -14.81
N SER A 250 -9.23 14.43 -15.81
CA SER A 250 -8.42 15.65 -15.73
C SER A 250 -8.93 16.57 -14.62
N CYS A 251 -8.00 17.18 -13.90
CA CYS A 251 -8.30 18.22 -12.90
C CYS A 251 -8.31 19.63 -13.51
N ILE A 252 -7.66 19.85 -14.66
CA ILE A 252 -7.42 21.17 -15.25
C ILE A 252 -8.44 21.49 -16.36
N LEU A 253 -8.93 20.48 -17.07
CA LEU A 253 -9.80 20.65 -18.24
C LEU A 253 -11.30 20.59 -17.93
N ASN A 254 -11.72 20.88 -16.68
CA ASN A 254 -13.13 20.88 -16.26
C ASN A 254 -13.74 22.28 -16.25
#